data_AF-A0A4Y0BFD8-F1
#
_entry.id   AF-A0A4Y0BFD8-F1
#
_cell.length_a   1.000
_cell.length_b   1.000
_cell.length_c   1.000
_cell.angle_alpha   90.00
_cell.angle_beta   90.00
_cell.angle_gamma   90.00
#
_symmetry.space_group_name_H-M   'P 1'
#
loop_
_entity.id
_entity.type
_entity.pdbx_description
1 polymer ?
#
loop_
_entity_poly.entity_id
_entity_poly.type
_entity_poly.pdbx_seq_one_letter_code
_entity_poly.pdbx_strand_id
1 'polypeptide(L)'
;MLQFLVTCSDRAEFFVYYIVSKCNIIDSGFLRMQNPNKYVLQLNATEMMLPKAKVIVATVVNRTLVYDFLEMDFVGLRNSFELSIDKQHVKPGQQIELRMSGRPGAYVGLAAYDKSLLYYNANHDISWEDVMQLFEGFHAIDENEFDMFHSTGLFLRTLDDIKFNEVHDMSARHGLQTSNPITKLTSYRTNFPESWLWKNVTIGGSGTNKMIEAVPDTITSWYLTGFSIDPEYGLGIIKTPIEFTTILPFYIGESLPDSIKRGEVVELQFTLFNNLEREYNADVMLYNVFNQIEFVGRPLEGKVSLFS
;
A
#
# COMPACT_ATOMS: atom_id res chain seq x y z
N MET A 1 -14.16 -23.55 4.36
CA MET A 1 -15.60 -23.82 4.56
C MET A 1 -16.07 -22.97 5.73
N LEU A 2 -17.01 -22.06 5.48
CA LEU A 2 -17.65 -21.21 6.47
C LEU A 2 -18.92 -21.88 6.97
N GLN A 3 -19.24 -21.72 8.25
CA GLN A 3 -20.44 -22.30 8.85
C GLN A 3 -21.21 -21.21 9.59
N PHE A 4 -22.50 -21.08 9.28
CA PHE A 4 -23.41 -20.12 9.89
C PHE A 4 -24.59 -20.87 10.50
N LEU A 5 -24.97 -20.46 11.70
CA LEU A 5 -26.21 -20.95 12.32
C LEU A 5 -27.33 -19.97 12.00
N VAL A 6 -28.21 -20.34 11.09
CA VAL A 6 -29.42 -19.58 10.78
C VAL A 6 -30.50 -19.97 11.79
N THR A 7 -31.00 -18.98 12.52
CA THR A 7 -32.09 -19.17 13.49
C THR A 7 -33.28 -18.30 13.15
N CYS A 8 -34.49 -18.87 13.19
CA CYS A 8 -35.73 -18.12 13.03
C CYS A 8 -36.53 -18.20 14.33
N SER A 9 -37.07 -17.07 14.78
CA SER A 9 -37.99 -17.00 15.93
C SER A 9 -39.26 -17.78 15.67
N ASP A 10 -39.75 -17.69 14.43
CA ASP A 10 -40.97 -18.32 13.97
C ASP A 10 -40.68 -19.60 13.17
N ARG A 11 -41.74 -20.36 12.90
CA ARG A 11 -41.66 -21.62 12.15
C ARG A 11 -41.49 -21.31 10.66
N ALA A 12 -40.26 -21.37 10.14
CA ALA A 12 -39.97 -21.15 8.72
C ALA A 12 -39.88 -22.48 7.94
N GLU A 13 -40.47 -22.52 6.74
CA GLU A 13 -40.44 -23.71 5.86
C GLU A 13 -39.22 -23.73 4.94
N PHE A 14 -38.75 -22.54 4.58
CA PHE A 14 -37.59 -22.34 3.72
C PHE A 14 -36.89 -21.05 4.10
N PHE A 15 -35.66 -20.88 3.62
CA PHE A 15 -35.03 -19.59 3.51
C PHE A 15 -34.20 -19.55 2.23
N VAL A 16 -33.95 -18.35 1.73
CA VAL A 16 -32.99 -18.10 0.66
C VAL A 16 -31.76 -17.43 1.24
N TYR A 17 -30.61 -17.68 0.64
CA TYR A 17 -29.41 -16.91 0.92
C TYR A 17 -28.88 -16.27 -0.37
N TYR A 18 -28.23 -15.12 -0.20
CA TYR A 18 -27.49 -14.42 -1.23
C TYR A 18 -26.12 -14.06 -0.68
N ILE A 19 -25.07 -14.28 -1.47
CA ILE A 19 -23.74 -13.77 -1.19
C ILE A 19 -23.51 -12.59 -2.11
N VAL A 20 -23.21 -11.45 -1.52
CA VAL A 20 -23.01 -10.19 -2.23
C VAL A 20 -21.58 -9.72 -2.00
N SER A 21 -20.87 -9.39 -3.07
CA SER A 21 -19.56 -8.72 -3.00
C SER A 21 -19.43 -7.80 -4.20
N LYS A 22 -18.80 -6.63 -4.02
CA LYS A 22 -18.59 -5.65 -5.10
C LYS A 22 -19.92 -5.28 -5.79
N CYS A 23 -20.97 -5.10 -4.98
CA CYS A 23 -22.34 -4.79 -5.42
C CYS A 23 -22.96 -5.80 -6.41
N ASN A 24 -22.50 -7.05 -6.42
CA ASN A 24 -23.06 -8.11 -7.26
C ASN A 24 -23.40 -9.35 -6.42
N ILE A 25 -24.45 -10.07 -6.83
CA ILE A 25 -24.78 -11.38 -6.27
C ILE A 25 -23.84 -12.39 -6.90
N ILE A 26 -22.92 -12.92 -6.10
CA ILE A 26 -21.89 -13.87 -6.55
C ILE A 26 -22.30 -15.33 -6.31
N ASP A 27 -23.23 -15.58 -5.38
CA ASP A 27 -23.83 -16.89 -5.15
C ASP A 27 -25.21 -16.74 -4.50
N SER A 28 -26.08 -17.73 -4.67
CA SER A 28 -27.40 -17.77 -4.04
C SER A 28 -27.95 -19.17 -3.95
N GLY A 29 -28.87 -19.40 -3.01
CA GLY A 29 -29.54 -20.69 -2.93
C GLY A 29 -30.85 -20.65 -2.18
N PHE A 30 -31.67 -21.67 -2.45
CA PHE A 30 -32.95 -21.92 -1.79
C PHE A 30 -32.81 -23.18 -0.92
N LEU A 31 -33.12 -23.05 0.36
CA LEU A 31 -32.94 -24.12 1.34
C LEU A 31 -34.25 -24.38 2.06
N ARG A 32 -34.68 -25.65 2.07
CA ARG A 32 -35.83 -26.10 2.87
C ARG A 32 -35.38 -26.41 4.29
N MET A 33 -36.12 -25.89 5.27
CA MET A 33 -35.84 -26.11 6.67
C MET A 33 -36.42 -27.44 7.13
N GLN A 34 -35.56 -28.42 7.43
CA GLN A 34 -36.00 -29.70 8.03
C GLN A 34 -36.35 -29.53 9.51
N ASN A 35 -35.61 -28.67 10.21
CA ASN A 35 -35.94 -28.20 11.54
C ASN A 35 -36.39 -26.73 11.40
N PRO A 36 -37.65 -26.40 11.76
CA PRO A 36 -38.26 -25.13 11.37
C PRO A 36 -37.64 -23.87 11.99
N ASN A 37 -36.77 -24.01 13.00
CA ASN A 37 -36.22 -22.86 13.74
C ASN A 37 -34.70 -22.74 13.62
N LYS A 38 -34.00 -23.77 13.11
CA LYS A 38 -32.53 -23.80 13.04
C LYS A 38 -32.03 -24.52 11.80
N TYR A 39 -31.05 -23.93 11.14
CA TYR A 39 -30.34 -24.55 10.01
C TYR A 39 -28.84 -24.19 10.06
N VAL A 40 -27.97 -25.17 9.81
CA VAL A 40 -26.52 -24.93 9.69
C VAL A 40 -26.20 -24.74 8.22
N LEU A 41 -25.99 -23.49 7.81
CA LEU A 41 -25.61 -23.11 6.46
C LEU A 41 -24.09 -23.30 6.30
N GLN A 42 -23.69 -24.10 5.32
CA GLN A 42 -22.28 -24.30 4.98
C GLN A 42 -22.00 -23.69 3.61
N LEU A 43 -21.04 -22.77 3.56
CA LEU A 43 -20.64 -22.08 2.33
C LEU A 43 -19.15 -22.26 2.10
N ASN A 44 -18.75 -22.45 0.85
CA ASN A 44 -17.35 -22.44 0.47
C ASN A 44 -16.95 -21.00 0.14
N ALA A 45 -15.91 -20.50 0.82
CA ALA A 45 -15.35 -19.19 0.51
C ALA A 45 -14.66 -19.25 -0.85
N THR A 46 -14.95 -18.27 -1.72
CA THR A 46 -14.37 -18.15 -3.06
C THR A 46 -13.63 -16.81 -3.20
N GLU A 47 -12.75 -16.67 -4.19
CA GLU A 47 -12.02 -15.40 -4.43
C GLU A 47 -12.95 -14.25 -4.83
N MET A 48 -14.11 -14.57 -5.39
CA MET A 48 -15.14 -13.56 -5.72
C MET A 48 -15.65 -12.84 -4.47
N MET A 49 -15.51 -13.45 -3.28
CA MET A 49 -15.86 -12.87 -1.98
C MET A 49 -14.79 -11.93 -1.42
N LEU A 50 -13.60 -11.82 -2.04
CA LEU A 50 -12.51 -10.97 -1.55
C LEU A 50 -12.68 -9.50 -1.97
N PRO A 51 -12.24 -8.53 -1.14
CA PRO A 51 -11.70 -8.70 0.21
C PRO A 51 -12.79 -8.83 1.28
N LYS A 52 -14.01 -8.36 1.01
CA LYS A 52 -15.19 -8.48 1.86
C LYS A 52 -16.39 -9.00 1.07
N ALA A 53 -17.28 -9.70 1.75
CA ALA A 53 -18.59 -10.07 1.22
C ALA A 53 -19.66 -10.00 2.31
N LYS A 54 -20.91 -9.73 1.91
CA LYS A 54 -22.09 -9.79 2.76
C LYS A 54 -22.87 -11.07 2.43
N VAL A 55 -23.21 -11.87 3.45
CA VAL A 55 -24.19 -12.95 3.32
C VAL A 55 -25.53 -12.43 3.82
N ILE A 56 -26.54 -12.50 2.97
CA ILE A 56 -27.91 -12.12 3.30
C ILE A 56 -28.72 -13.40 3.37
N VAL A 57 -29.51 -13.58 4.43
CA VAL A 57 -30.49 -14.66 4.54
C VAL A 57 -31.88 -14.06 4.66
N ALA A 58 -32.86 -14.63 3.97
CA ALA A 58 -34.23 -14.14 3.99
C ALA A 58 -35.24 -15.28 3.93
N THR A 59 -36.38 -15.11 4.60
CA THR A 59 -37.52 -16.04 4.61
C THR A 59 -38.82 -15.27 4.68
N VAL A 60 -39.93 -15.91 4.35
CA VAL A 60 -41.27 -15.32 4.50
C VAL A 60 -42.01 -16.08 5.59
N VAL A 61 -42.42 -15.38 6.64
CA VAL A 61 -43.25 -15.92 7.72
C VAL A 61 -44.44 -15.00 7.96
N ASN A 62 -45.65 -15.57 8.05
CA ASN A 62 -46.90 -14.82 8.25
C ASN A 62 -47.12 -13.66 7.26
N ARG A 63 -46.74 -13.87 5.98
CA ARG A 63 -46.74 -12.85 4.91
C ARG A 63 -45.82 -11.65 5.17
N THR A 64 -44.82 -11.81 6.04
CA THR A 64 -43.79 -10.82 6.28
C THR A 64 -42.44 -11.39 5.82
N LEU A 65 -41.68 -10.62 5.04
CA LEU A 65 -40.29 -10.98 4.75
C LEU A 65 -39.44 -10.68 5.97
N VAL A 66 -38.79 -11.71 6.52
CA VAL A 66 -37.82 -11.60 7.61
C VAL A 66 -36.45 -11.91 7.04
N TYR A 67 -35.46 -11.09 7.35
CA TYR A 67 -34.12 -11.22 6.81
C TYR A 67 -33.08 -10.78 7.83
N ASP A 68 -31.84 -11.20 7.59
CA ASP A 68 -30.65 -10.79 8.36
C ASP A 68 -29.44 -10.83 7.43
N PHE A 69 -28.35 -10.15 7.80
CA PHE A 69 -27.12 -10.16 7.04
C PHE A 69 -25.88 -10.20 7.94
N LEU A 70 -24.79 -10.69 7.36
CA LEU A 70 -23.48 -10.73 8.00
C LEU A 70 -22.42 -10.28 7.00
N GLU A 71 -21.64 -9.27 7.38
CA GLU A 71 -20.45 -8.86 6.64
C GLU A 71 -19.24 -9.67 7.11
N MET A 72 -18.40 -10.07 6.16
CA MET A 72 -17.21 -10.87 6.41
C MET A 72 -16.00 -10.22 5.75
N ASP A 73 -14.89 -10.15 6.50
CA ASP A 73 -13.57 -9.79 5.96
C ASP A 73 -12.71 -11.05 5.82
N PHE A 74 -12.12 -11.22 4.64
CA PHE A 74 -11.33 -12.38 4.26
C PHE A 74 -9.83 -12.08 4.23
N VAL A 75 -9.30 -11.49 5.29
CA VAL A 75 -7.85 -11.16 5.42
C VAL A 75 -6.94 -12.34 5.06
N GLY A 76 -7.29 -13.56 5.50
CA GLY A 76 -6.47 -14.76 5.28
C GLY A 76 -6.52 -15.35 3.87
N LEU A 77 -7.44 -14.91 3.00
CA LEU A 77 -7.54 -15.37 1.60
C LEU A 77 -6.95 -14.37 0.60
N ARG A 78 -6.50 -13.21 1.07
CA ARG A 78 -5.84 -12.20 0.24
C ARG A 78 -4.55 -12.75 -0.37
N ASN A 79 -4.13 -12.19 -1.50
CA ASN A 79 -2.83 -12.53 -2.09
C ASN A 79 -1.71 -12.20 -1.09
N SER A 80 -1.11 -13.24 -0.51
CA SER A 80 -0.03 -13.12 0.47
C SER A 80 1.28 -12.85 -0.27
N PHE A 81 1.66 -11.57 -0.33
CA PHE A 81 2.95 -11.15 -0.86
C PHE A 81 3.84 -10.68 0.28
N GLU A 82 5.02 -11.28 0.41
CA GLU A 82 6.04 -10.84 1.38
C GLU A 82 7.31 -10.44 0.65
N LEU A 83 7.91 -9.36 1.12
CA LEU A 83 9.19 -8.84 0.67
C LEU A 83 10.13 -8.76 1.87
N SER A 84 11.39 -9.11 1.66
CA SER A 84 12.44 -8.94 2.66
C SER A 84 13.77 -8.66 1.98
N ILE A 85 14.69 -8.07 2.74
CA ILE A 85 16.06 -7.80 2.30
C ILE A 85 17.05 -8.48 3.24
N ASP A 86 18.23 -8.81 2.75
CA ASP A 86 19.27 -9.48 3.52
C ASP A 86 20.01 -8.57 4.52
N LYS A 87 20.03 -7.26 4.26
CA LYS A 87 20.80 -6.27 5.05
C LYS A 87 20.01 -4.98 5.27
N GLN A 88 20.04 -4.50 6.51
CA GLN A 88 19.43 -3.21 6.89
C GLN A 88 20.41 -2.03 6.84
N HIS A 89 21.72 -2.31 6.87
CA HIS A 89 22.78 -1.31 6.76
C HIS A 89 23.74 -1.71 5.65
N VAL A 90 23.92 -0.82 4.68
CA VAL A 90 24.67 -1.09 3.46
C VAL A 90 25.56 0.08 3.10
N LYS A 91 26.66 -0.20 2.40
CA LYS A 91 27.50 0.86 1.84
C LYS A 91 26.97 1.26 0.45
N PRO A 92 27.16 2.53 0.05
CA PRO A 92 27.06 2.96 -1.35
C PRO A 92 27.69 1.95 -2.31
N GLY A 93 26.96 1.57 -3.36
CA GLY A 93 27.43 0.64 -4.40
C GLY A 93 27.46 -0.84 -3.99
N GLN A 94 27.19 -1.16 -2.72
CA GLN A 94 27.11 -2.53 -2.25
C GLN A 94 25.84 -3.22 -2.76
N GLN A 95 25.91 -4.53 -3.01
CA GLN A 95 24.75 -5.32 -3.41
C GLN A 95 23.90 -5.78 -2.21
N ILE A 96 22.59 -5.72 -2.39
CA ILE A 96 21.57 -6.33 -1.53
C ILE A 96 20.82 -7.43 -2.27
N GLU A 97 20.34 -8.43 -1.52
CA GLU A 97 19.44 -9.47 -2.02
C GLU A 97 18.02 -9.20 -1.51
N LEU A 98 17.10 -8.96 -2.44
CA LEU A 98 15.67 -8.91 -2.20
C LEU A 98 15.09 -10.31 -2.34
N ARG A 99 14.32 -10.73 -1.34
CA ARG A 99 13.62 -12.03 -1.30
C ARG A 99 12.13 -11.78 -1.29
N MET A 100 11.46 -12.35 -2.27
CA MET A 100 10.03 -12.25 -2.47
C MET A 100 9.38 -13.62 -2.33
N SER A 101 8.27 -13.71 -1.61
CA SER A 101 7.40 -14.88 -1.57
C SER A 101 5.99 -14.46 -1.96
N GLY A 102 5.30 -15.32 -2.73
CA GLY A 102 3.97 -15.02 -3.22
C GLY A 102 3.40 -16.11 -4.11
N ARG A 103 2.29 -15.81 -4.77
CA ARG A 103 1.62 -16.74 -5.68
C ARG A 103 2.47 -16.98 -6.94
N PRO A 104 2.69 -18.24 -7.36
CA PRO A 104 3.40 -18.54 -8.61
C PRO A 104 2.74 -17.85 -9.81
N GLY A 105 3.54 -17.15 -10.61
CA GLY A 105 3.04 -16.42 -11.79
C GLY A 105 2.50 -15.02 -11.49
N ALA A 106 2.41 -14.62 -10.23
CA ALA A 106 1.97 -13.27 -9.87
C ALA A 106 2.99 -12.21 -10.32
N TYR A 107 2.48 -11.10 -10.85
CA TYR A 107 3.24 -9.90 -11.12
C TYR A 107 3.68 -9.26 -9.80
N VAL A 108 4.85 -8.64 -9.76
CA VAL A 108 5.35 -7.87 -8.62
C VAL A 108 5.92 -6.54 -9.13
N GLY A 109 5.45 -5.44 -8.55
CA GLY A 109 6.04 -4.11 -8.73
C GLY A 109 6.81 -3.71 -7.47
N LEU A 110 8.00 -3.16 -7.65
CA LEU A 110 8.88 -2.67 -6.58
C LEU A 110 9.18 -1.19 -6.80
N ALA A 111 9.38 -0.49 -5.69
CA ALA A 111 9.83 0.90 -5.68
C ALA A 111 10.59 1.20 -4.38
N ALA A 112 11.63 2.03 -4.46
CA ALA A 112 12.33 2.54 -3.29
C ALA A 112 12.45 4.06 -3.39
N TYR A 113 12.20 4.73 -2.29
CA TYR A 113 12.27 6.19 -2.20
C TYR A 113 13.25 6.60 -1.12
N ASP A 114 13.91 7.73 -1.32
CA ASP A 114 14.61 8.37 -0.22
C ASP A 114 13.59 8.75 0.88
N LYS A 115 13.85 8.35 2.13
CA LYS A 115 12.96 8.60 3.27
C LYS A 115 12.70 10.09 3.48
N SER A 116 13.63 10.96 3.09
CA SER A 116 13.45 12.41 3.18
C SER A 116 12.26 12.92 2.33
N LEU A 117 11.90 12.24 1.25
CA LEU A 117 10.77 12.59 0.39
C LEU A 117 9.42 12.37 1.05
N LEU A 118 9.35 11.42 1.99
CA LEU A 118 8.12 11.13 2.73
C LEU A 118 7.72 12.26 3.67
N TYR A 119 8.67 13.11 4.10
CA TYR A 119 8.35 14.31 4.87
C TYR A 119 7.61 15.36 4.03
N TYR A 120 7.81 15.36 2.71
CA TYR A 120 7.13 16.28 1.80
C TYR A 120 5.75 15.76 1.41
N ASN A 121 5.65 14.46 1.10
CA ASN A 121 4.39 13.83 0.74
C ASN A 121 4.45 12.32 1.02
N ALA A 122 3.42 11.79 1.67
CA ALA A 122 3.30 10.36 1.96
C ALA A 122 2.40 9.60 0.95
N ASN A 123 1.84 10.29 -0.04
CA ASN A 123 0.83 9.73 -0.95
C ASN A 123 1.45 9.10 -2.21
N HIS A 124 2.65 8.52 -2.11
CA HIS A 124 3.36 7.98 -3.28
C HIS A 124 3.00 6.53 -3.59
N ASP A 125 2.64 5.75 -2.58
CA ASP A 125 2.33 4.33 -2.70
C ASP A 125 0.88 4.03 -2.32
N ILE A 126 0.36 2.93 -2.85
CA ILE A 126 -0.96 2.42 -2.52
C ILE A 126 -0.84 1.58 -1.25
N SER A 127 -1.60 1.96 -0.23
CA SER A 127 -1.75 1.22 1.02
C SER A 127 -2.98 0.31 0.99
N TRP A 128 -3.10 -0.60 1.96
CA TRP A 128 -4.33 -1.39 2.08
C TRP A 128 -5.51 -0.52 2.53
N GLU A 129 -5.22 0.54 3.28
CA GLU A 129 -6.18 1.57 3.67
C GLU A 129 -6.81 2.24 2.44
N ASP A 130 -6.01 2.60 1.43
CA ASP A 130 -6.51 3.19 0.18
C ASP A 130 -7.43 2.22 -0.58
N VAL A 131 -7.05 0.93 -0.63
CA VAL A 131 -7.84 -0.13 -1.26
C VAL A 131 -9.18 -0.33 -0.55
N MET A 132 -9.16 -0.34 0.79
CA MET A 132 -10.37 -0.48 1.59
C MET A 132 -11.27 0.75 1.48
N GLN A 133 -10.71 1.95 1.48
CA GLN A 133 -11.47 3.18 1.27
C GLN A 133 -12.18 3.19 -0.09
N LEU A 134 -11.49 2.74 -1.15
CA LEU A 134 -12.10 2.57 -2.46
C LEU A 134 -13.21 1.51 -2.44
N PHE A 135 -12.96 0.35 -1.81
CA PHE A 135 -13.93 -0.73 -1.70
C PHE A 135 -15.19 -0.28 -0.95
N GLU A 136 -15.02 0.42 0.17
CA GLU A 136 -16.10 0.96 0.99
C GLU A 136 -16.85 2.06 0.24
N GLY A 137 -16.18 2.91 -0.54
CA GLY A 137 -16.84 3.88 -1.41
C GLY A 137 -17.85 3.27 -2.39
N PHE A 138 -17.61 2.05 -2.88
CA PHE A 138 -18.61 1.32 -3.69
C PHE A 138 -19.76 0.74 -2.85
N HIS A 139 -19.52 0.44 -1.58
CA HIS A 139 -20.52 -0.09 -0.64
C HIS A 139 -21.22 1.00 0.19
N ALA A 140 -20.78 2.26 0.07
CA ALA A 140 -21.34 3.43 0.71
C ALA A 140 -22.60 3.88 -0.02
N ILE A 141 -23.64 3.05 0.06
CA ILE A 141 -25.00 3.53 -0.07
C ILE A 141 -25.44 3.79 1.36
N ASP A 142 -25.80 5.04 1.67
CA ASP A 142 -26.19 5.50 2.99
C ASP A 142 -26.93 4.39 3.74
N GLU A 143 -26.42 4.00 4.91
CA GLU A 143 -27.13 3.11 5.82
C GLU A 143 -28.43 3.81 6.19
N ASN A 144 -29.45 3.56 5.38
CA ASN A 144 -30.79 3.88 5.75
C ASN A 144 -31.20 2.78 6.73
N GLU A 145 -31.36 3.13 8.01
CA GLU A 145 -31.89 2.23 9.05
C GLU A 145 -33.23 1.58 8.65
N PHE A 146 -33.87 2.09 7.60
CA PHE A 146 -35.18 1.70 7.12
C PHE A 146 -35.18 0.98 5.75
N ASP A 147 -34.06 0.91 5.02
CA ASP A 147 -33.93 0.12 3.78
C ASP A 147 -32.53 -0.50 3.63
N MET A 148 -32.39 -1.64 4.27
CA MET A 148 -31.15 -2.37 4.35
C MET A 148 -30.76 -3.07 3.03
N PHE A 149 -31.70 -3.23 2.08
CA PHE A 149 -31.35 -3.82 0.78
C PHE A 149 -30.65 -2.78 -0.12
N HIS A 150 -31.06 -1.52 -0.05
CA HIS A 150 -30.33 -0.45 -0.74
C HIS A 150 -28.90 -0.29 -0.22
N SER A 151 -28.63 -0.44 1.09
CA SER A 151 -27.26 -0.40 1.64
C SER A 151 -26.37 -1.59 1.23
N THR A 152 -26.94 -2.57 0.51
CA THR A 152 -26.20 -3.68 -0.14
C THR A 152 -26.00 -3.47 -1.64
N GLY A 153 -26.49 -2.37 -2.22
CA GLY A 153 -26.45 -2.12 -3.66
C GLY A 153 -27.46 -2.95 -4.46
N LEU A 154 -28.45 -3.53 -3.80
CA LEU A 154 -29.50 -4.35 -4.39
C LEU A 154 -30.87 -3.68 -4.25
N PHE A 155 -31.84 -4.20 -4.99
CA PHE A 155 -33.25 -3.82 -4.84
C PHE A 155 -34.08 -5.09 -4.62
N LEU A 156 -35.17 -4.95 -3.87
CA LEU A 156 -36.07 -6.04 -3.55
C LEU A 156 -37.45 -5.84 -4.20
N ARG A 157 -38.05 -6.93 -4.69
CA ARG A 157 -39.44 -6.97 -5.17
C ARG A 157 -40.09 -8.28 -4.72
N THR A 158 -41.33 -8.22 -4.26
CA THR A 158 -42.14 -9.38 -3.84
C THR A 158 -43.57 -9.23 -4.38
N LEU A 159 -44.44 -10.19 -4.05
CA LEU A 159 -45.87 -10.10 -4.29
C LEU A 159 -46.51 -9.01 -3.43
N ASP A 160 -47.55 -8.36 -3.96
CA ASP A 160 -48.22 -7.19 -3.36
C ASP A 160 -48.77 -7.43 -1.94
N ASP A 161 -49.03 -8.68 -1.55
CA ASP A 161 -49.61 -9.05 -0.25
C ASP A 161 -48.58 -9.42 0.82
N ILE A 162 -47.29 -9.43 0.46
CA ILE A 162 -46.18 -9.63 1.40
C ILE A 162 -45.78 -8.26 1.96
N LYS A 163 -45.92 -8.11 3.28
CA LYS A 163 -45.55 -6.89 3.98
C LYS A 163 -44.06 -6.87 4.30
N PHE A 164 -43.49 -5.69 4.22
CA PHE A 164 -42.19 -5.36 4.81
C PHE A 164 -42.42 -4.48 6.02
N ASN A 165 -41.48 -4.50 6.96
CA ASN A 165 -41.40 -3.45 7.95
C ASN A 165 -40.79 -2.20 7.27
N GLU A 166 -41.58 -1.48 6.48
CA GLU A 166 -41.22 -0.16 5.96
C GLU A 166 -42.38 0.81 6.15
N VAL A 167 -42.09 1.96 6.77
CA VAL A 167 -42.95 3.15 6.78
C VAL A 167 -42.40 4.08 5.71
N HIS A 168 -43.27 4.57 4.83
CA HIS A 168 -42.95 5.57 3.80
C HIS A 168 -42.14 6.76 4.36
N ASP A 169 -41.07 7.19 3.67
CA ASP A 169 -41.10 8.48 2.95
C ASP A 169 -39.88 8.71 2.00
N MET A 170 -40.02 9.77 1.20
CA MET A 170 -39.28 10.26 0.04
C MET A 170 -37.85 10.78 0.26
N SER A 171 -37.05 10.66 -0.82
CA SER A 171 -35.98 11.58 -1.29
C SER A 171 -34.75 11.84 -0.40
N ALA A 172 -33.58 11.46 -0.93
CA ALA A 172 -32.50 12.43 -1.20
C ALA A 172 -31.57 11.92 -2.31
N ARG A 173 -31.48 12.66 -3.43
CA ARG A 173 -30.28 12.62 -4.28
C ARG A 173 -29.27 13.56 -3.63
N HIS A 174 -28.11 13.03 -3.24
CA HIS A 174 -26.92 13.84 -3.00
C HIS A 174 -25.82 13.39 -3.96
N GLY A 175 -25.48 14.27 -4.90
CA GLY A 175 -24.31 14.10 -5.75
C GLY A 175 -23.08 14.52 -4.97
N LEU A 176 -22.14 13.59 -4.76
CA LEU A 176 -20.82 13.92 -4.24
C LEU A 176 -19.99 14.51 -5.39
N GLN A 177 -19.69 15.80 -5.31
CA GLN A 177 -18.70 16.45 -6.17
C GLN A 177 -17.29 16.05 -5.69
N THR A 178 -16.56 15.31 -6.51
CA THR A 178 -15.09 15.22 -6.37
C THR A 178 -14.48 16.44 -7.06
N SER A 179 -13.97 17.38 -6.28
CA SER A 179 -13.13 18.47 -6.79
C SER A 179 -11.66 18.11 -6.56
N ASN A 180 -10.95 17.86 -7.65
CA ASN A 180 -9.49 17.94 -7.69
C ASN A 180 -9.12 19.25 -8.40
N PRO A 181 -8.20 20.04 -7.84
CA PRO A 181 -7.19 20.69 -8.66
C PRO A 181 -5.86 19.98 -8.44
N ILE A 182 -5.40 19.29 -9.48
CA ILE A 182 -4.00 18.85 -9.61
C ILE A 182 -3.17 20.13 -9.69
N THR A 183 -2.39 20.40 -8.66
CA THR A 183 -1.41 21.50 -8.68
C THR A 183 -0.11 20.98 -9.28
N LYS A 184 0.33 21.68 -10.33
CA LYS A 184 1.51 21.46 -11.15
C LYS A 184 2.80 21.47 -10.30
N LEU A 185 3.61 20.41 -10.38
CA LEU A 185 4.93 20.33 -9.75
C LEU A 185 5.96 21.17 -10.54
N THR A 186 6.76 21.97 -9.84
CA THR A 186 7.87 22.75 -10.41
C THR A 186 9.15 21.92 -10.41
N SER A 187 9.82 21.82 -11.57
CA SER A 187 11.20 21.33 -11.79
C SER A 187 12.19 22.24 -11.04
N TYR A 188 13.28 21.77 -10.40
CA TYR A 188 14.49 21.13 -10.95
C TYR A 188 15.36 20.46 -9.87
N ARG A 189 16.16 19.43 -10.22
CA ARG A 189 17.48 19.07 -9.64
C ARG A 189 18.30 18.22 -10.61
N THR A 190 19.62 18.33 -10.59
CA THR A 190 20.55 17.57 -11.44
C THR A 190 21.33 16.54 -10.62
N ASN A 191 20.65 15.41 -10.37
CA ASN A 191 21.17 14.06 -10.13
C ASN A 191 21.72 13.69 -8.73
N PHE A 192 20.78 13.51 -7.80
CA PHE A 192 20.80 12.48 -6.74
C PHE A 192 19.51 11.66 -6.94
N PRO A 193 19.53 10.33 -7.14
CA PRO A 193 18.31 9.59 -7.44
C PRO A 193 17.40 9.55 -6.22
N GLU A 194 16.40 10.44 -6.21
CA GLU A 194 15.33 10.52 -5.21
C GLU A 194 14.45 9.25 -5.18
N SER A 195 14.48 8.47 -6.27
CA SER A 195 13.85 7.15 -6.36
C SER A 195 14.80 6.12 -6.97
N TRP A 196 14.61 4.87 -6.56
CA TRP A 196 15.39 3.70 -6.98
C TRP A 196 14.47 2.47 -7.10
N LEU A 197 14.97 1.40 -7.69
CA LEU A 197 14.31 0.09 -7.74
C LEU A 197 12.92 0.10 -8.41
N TRP A 198 12.67 0.99 -9.37
CA TRP A 198 11.44 0.97 -10.18
C TRP A 198 11.46 -0.21 -11.16
N LYS A 199 11.19 -1.41 -10.63
CA LYS A 199 11.36 -2.69 -11.33
C LYS A 199 10.13 -3.55 -11.15
N ASN A 200 9.92 -4.41 -12.15
CA ASN A 200 8.92 -5.45 -12.08
C ASN A 200 9.55 -6.83 -12.25
N VAL A 201 8.95 -7.82 -11.61
CA VAL A 201 9.29 -9.23 -11.74
C VAL A 201 8.04 -10.10 -11.64
N THR A 202 8.20 -11.38 -11.94
CA THR A 202 7.16 -12.39 -11.75
C THR A 202 7.64 -13.41 -10.73
N ILE A 203 6.76 -13.81 -9.81
CA ILE A 203 7.06 -14.88 -8.86
C ILE A 203 7.22 -16.20 -9.62
N GLY A 204 8.32 -16.93 -9.35
CA GLY A 204 8.61 -18.19 -10.01
C GLY A 204 7.66 -19.32 -9.62
N GLY A 205 7.75 -20.46 -10.33
CA GLY A 205 6.92 -21.64 -10.07
C GLY A 205 7.02 -22.20 -8.64
N SER A 206 8.12 -21.91 -7.92
CA SER A 206 8.32 -22.27 -6.51
C SER A 206 7.59 -21.38 -5.52
N GLY A 207 6.87 -20.34 -5.97
CA GLY A 207 6.24 -19.34 -5.10
C GLY A 207 7.24 -18.34 -4.50
N THR A 208 8.47 -18.30 -5.02
CA THR A 208 9.55 -17.42 -4.54
C THR A 208 10.32 -16.79 -5.70
N ASN A 209 10.90 -15.62 -5.46
CA ASN A 209 11.82 -14.95 -6.37
C ASN A 209 12.93 -14.24 -5.57
N LYS A 210 14.13 -14.18 -6.14
CA LYS A 210 15.27 -13.46 -5.57
C LYS A 210 15.83 -12.49 -6.60
N MET A 211 16.12 -11.27 -6.17
CA MET A 211 16.73 -10.24 -6.99
C MET A 211 17.95 -9.67 -6.27
N ILE A 212 19.05 -9.47 -6.98
CA ILE A 212 20.26 -8.83 -6.44
C ILE A 212 20.41 -7.48 -7.12
N GLU A 213 20.54 -6.43 -6.33
CA GLU A 213 20.63 -5.06 -6.82
C GLU A 213 21.73 -4.28 -6.11
N ALA A 214 22.44 -3.44 -6.87
CA ALA A 214 23.42 -2.52 -6.31
C ALA A 214 22.72 -1.27 -5.77
N VAL A 215 22.98 -0.96 -4.51
CA VAL A 215 22.42 0.21 -3.83
C VAL A 215 23.05 1.47 -4.42
N PRO A 216 22.29 2.54 -4.70
CA PRO A 216 22.83 3.77 -5.27
C PRO A 216 23.91 4.38 -4.39
N ASP A 217 24.81 5.15 -5.01
CA ASP A 217 25.93 5.79 -4.33
C ASP A 217 25.51 7.04 -3.54
N THR A 218 24.59 6.88 -2.59
CA THR A 218 24.07 7.96 -1.75
C THR A 218 23.98 7.52 -0.29
N ILE A 219 24.21 8.45 0.63
CA ILE A 219 24.11 8.23 2.07
C ILE A 219 22.71 8.64 2.50
N THR A 220 21.79 7.69 2.55
CA THR A 220 20.40 7.96 2.90
C THR A 220 19.70 6.77 3.51
N SER A 221 18.54 7.01 4.12
CA SER A 221 17.59 5.96 4.48
C SER A 221 16.61 5.78 3.33
N TRP A 222 16.44 4.54 2.90
CA TRP A 222 15.50 4.15 1.85
C TRP A 222 14.21 3.63 2.45
N TYR A 223 13.12 3.89 1.74
CA TYR A 223 11.78 3.38 2.00
C TYR A 223 11.35 2.50 0.83
N LEU A 224 11.40 1.19 1.03
CA LEU A 224 11.15 0.18 0.01
C LEU A 224 9.72 -0.35 0.11
N THR A 225 8.99 -0.23 -0.99
CA THR A 225 7.62 -0.73 -1.15
C THR A 225 7.53 -1.78 -2.24
N GLY A 226 6.45 -2.56 -2.17
CA GLY A 226 6.14 -3.54 -3.19
C GLY A 226 4.72 -4.05 -3.10
N PHE A 227 4.17 -4.36 -4.26
CA PHE A 227 2.86 -4.99 -4.40
C PHE A 227 2.94 -6.13 -5.41
N SER A 228 2.01 -7.07 -5.30
CA SER A 228 1.82 -8.17 -6.22
C SER A 228 0.41 -8.20 -6.78
N ILE A 229 0.26 -8.63 -8.03
CA ILE A 229 -1.03 -8.86 -8.67
C ILE A 229 -1.04 -10.27 -9.22
N ASP A 230 -1.96 -11.07 -8.68
CA ASP A 230 -2.27 -12.40 -9.16
C ASP A 230 -3.62 -12.38 -9.93
N PRO A 231 -3.75 -13.04 -11.09
CA PRO A 231 -5.01 -13.04 -11.84
C PRO A 231 -6.22 -13.63 -11.10
N GLU A 232 -5.98 -14.54 -10.15
CA GLU A 232 -7.00 -15.28 -9.40
C GLU A 232 -7.20 -14.65 -8.01
N TYR A 233 -6.10 -14.40 -7.28
CA TYR A 233 -6.14 -13.87 -5.90
C TYR A 233 -6.08 -12.34 -5.81
N GLY A 234 -5.86 -11.65 -6.93
CA GLY A 234 -5.85 -10.19 -7.01
C GLY A 234 -4.62 -9.54 -6.37
N LEU A 235 -4.86 -8.37 -5.77
CA LEU A 235 -3.82 -7.50 -5.21
C LEU A 235 -3.31 -8.01 -3.85
N GLY A 236 -1.99 -8.11 -3.71
CA GLY A 236 -1.29 -8.30 -2.45
C GLY A 236 -0.33 -7.14 -2.21
N ILE A 237 -0.37 -6.54 -1.03
CA ILE A 237 0.53 -5.44 -0.64
C ILE A 237 1.32 -5.91 0.57
N ILE A 238 2.60 -5.53 0.66
CA ILE A 238 3.39 -5.79 1.86
C ILE A 238 2.75 -5.07 3.06
N LYS A 239 2.72 -5.72 4.22
CA LYS A 239 2.07 -5.15 5.41
C LYS A 239 2.74 -3.87 5.89
N THR A 240 4.06 -3.84 5.83
CA THR A 240 4.88 -2.73 6.29
C THR A 240 6.00 -2.49 5.29
N PRO A 241 6.17 -1.26 4.79
CA PRO A 241 7.33 -0.88 4.01
C PRO A 241 8.63 -1.20 4.73
N ILE A 242 9.65 -1.53 3.94
CA ILE A 242 10.96 -1.93 4.46
C ILE A 242 11.85 -0.69 4.49
N GLU A 243 12.39 -0.36 5.66
CA GLU A 243 13.32 0.74 5.81
C GLU A 243 14.74 0.21 5.98
N PHE A 244 15.68 0.68 5.17
CA PHE A 244 17.10 0.33 5.30
C PHE A 244 17.99 1.54 5.02
N THR A 245 19.19 1.56 5.59
CA THR A 245 20.07 2.74 5.52
C THR A 245 21.35 2.45 4.76
N THR A 246 21.66 3.34 3.82
CA THR A 246 22.94 3.40 3.14
C THR A 246 23.84 4.37 3.89
N ILE A 247 24.91 3.88 4.51
CA ILE A 247 25.78 4.68 5.37
C ILE A 247 27.24 4.40 5.10
N LEU A 248 28.03 5.48 5.05
CA LEU A 248 29.48 5.38 5.08
C LEU A 248 29.99 5.47 6.53
N PRO A 249 30.99 4.66 6.90
CA PRO A 249 31.62 4.75 8.22
C PRO A 249 32.29 6.11 8.43
N PHE A 250 32.78 6.73 7.36
CA PHE A 250 33.45 8.02 7.36
C PHE A 250 33.21 8.72 6.02
N TYR A 251 32.80 9.99 6.04
CA TYR A 251 32.54 10.78 4.83
C TYR A 251 32.71 12.29 5.07
N ILE A 252 32.81 13.04 3.98
CA ILE A 252 32.86 14.51 3.96
C ILE A 252 31.58 15.03 3.31
N GLY A 253 30.93 16.01 3.93
CA GLY A 253 29.81 16.74 3.35
C GLY A 253 30.24 18.15 2.94
N GLU A 254 29.89 18.55 1.73
CA GLU A 254 30.18 19.88 1.19
C GLU A 254 29.04 20.88 1.41
N SER A 255 29.38 22.13 1.73
CA SER A 255 28.43 23.25 1.81
C SER A 255 28.93 24.39 0.91
N LEU A 256 28.85 24.17 -0.39
CA LEU A 256 29.35 25.10 -1.40
C LEU A 256 28.25 26.07 -1.87
N PRO A 257 28.58 27.34 -2.16
CA PRO A 257 27.64 28.26 -2.77
C PRO A 257 27.27 27.84 -4.19
N ASP A 258 26.02 28.09 -4.60
CA ASP A 258 25.51 27.76 -5.94
C ASP A 258 26.34 28.38 -7.08
N SER A 259 26.88 29.58 -6.86
CA SER A 259 27.76 30.24 -7.82
C SER A 259 28.69 31.23 -7.12
N ILE A 260 29.85 31.46 -7.75
CA ILE A 260 30.86 32.44 -7.35
C ILE A 260 31.29 33.25 -8.57
N LYS A 261 31.80 34.47 -8.38
CA LYS A 261 32.35 35.27 -9.49
C LYS A 261 33.88 35.24 -9.47
N ARG A 262 34.47 35.37 -10.66
CA ARG A 262 35.93 35.41 -10.81
C ARG A 262 36.51 36.60 -10.05
N GLY A 263 37.55 36.35 -9.27
CA GLY A 263 38.24 37.36 -8.45
C GLY A 263 37.68 37.53 -7.05
N GLU A 264 36.58 36.85 -6.70
CA GLU A 264 36.07 36.81 -5.32
C GLU A 264 36.92 35.85 -4.47
N VAL A 265 37.12 36.23 -3.21
CA VAL A 265 37.68 35.34 -2.19
C VAL A 265 36.50 34.64 -1.51
N VAL A 266 36.49 33.31 -1.56
CA VAL A 266 35.39 32.49 -1.07
C VAL A 266 35.92 31.49 -0.04
N GLU A 267 35.19 31.33 1.06
CA GLU A 267 35.41 30.29 2.05
C GLU A 267 34.60 29.05 1.64
N LEU A 268 35.29 27.93 1.36
CA LEU A 268 34.64 26.66 1.06
C LEU A 268 34.56 25.84 2.34
N GLN A 269 33.34 25.64 2.82
CA GLN A 269 33.09 24.90 4.05
C GLN A 269 32.83 23.41 3.76
N PHE A 270 33.50 22.56 4.53
CA PHE A 270 33.29 21.11 4.53
C PHE A 270 33.09 20.62 5.97
N THR A 271 32.27 19.58 6.13
CA THR A 271 32.03 18.93 7.42
C THR A 271 32.42 17.46 7.32
N LEU A 272 33.29 17.01 8.23
CA LEU A 272 33.65 15.60 8.34
C LEU A 272 32.70 14.88 9.29
N PHE A 273 32.25 13.70 8.87
CA PHE A 273 31.38 12.84 9.65
C PHE A 273 32.08 11.51 9.89
N ASN A 274 32.24 11.16 11.16
CA ASN A 274 32.78 9.88 11.60
C ASN A 274 31.70 9.11 12.35
N ASN A 275 31.21 8.01 11.76
CA ASN A 275 30.19 7.13 12.34
C ASN A 275 30.81 5.89 13.02
N LEU A 276 32.13 5.88 13.23
CA LEU A 276 32.82 4.80 13.93
C LEU A 276 32.86 5.07 15.44
N GLU A 277 33.06 4.02 16.23
CA GLU A 277 33.05 4.09 17.71
C GLU A 277 34.27 4.83 18.30
N ARG A 278 35.25 5.23 17.48
CA ARG A 278 36.51 5.82 17.92
C ARG A 278 36.81 7.08 17.14
N GLU A 279 37.60 7.95 17.76
CA GLU A 279 38.19 9.11 17.11
C GLU A 279 39.34 8.69 16.18
N TYR A 280 39.40 9.30 15.01
CA TYR A 280 40.44 9.08 14.00
C TYR A 280 40.95 10.42 13.51
N ASN A 281 42.26 10.54 13.31
CA ASN A 281 42.84 11.70 12.63
C ASN A 281 42.47 11.63 11.15
N ALA A 282 41.97 12.74 10.60
CA ALA A 282 41.57 12.83 9.21
C ALA A 282 42.46 13.81 8.45
N ASP A 283 42.95 13.38 7.29
CA ASP A 283 43.66 14.24 6.35
C ASP A 283 42.70 14.67 5.24
N VAL A 284 42.49 15.98 5.08
CA VAL A 284 41.68 16.53 3.98
C VAL A 284 42.60 17.19 2.96
N MET A 285 42.47 16.78 1.69
CA MET A 285 43.26 17.33 0.58
C MET A 285 42.36 17.93 -0.49
N LEU A 286 42.53 19.23 -0.75
CA LEU A 286 41.82 19.94 -1.82
C LEU A 286 42.73 20.06 -3.06
N TYR A 287 42.23 19.63 -4.22
CA TYR A 287 42.98 19.63 -5.47
C TYR A 287 42.70 20.88 -6.31
N ASN A 288 43.76 21.51 -6.83
CA ASN A 288 43.64 22.52 -7.88
C ASN A 288 43.62 21.83 -9.25
N VAL A 289 42.42 21.51 -9.73
CA VAL A 289 42.23 20.84 -11.02
C VAL A 289 42.24 21.90 -12.14
N PHE A 290 43.02 21.66 -13.20
CA PHE A 290 43.13 22.56 -14.38
C PHE A 290 43.46 24.03 -14.05
N ASN A 291 44.17 24.28 -12.95
CA ASN A 291 44.56 25.62 -12.50
C ASN A 291 43.37 26.58 -12.31
N GLN A 292 42.25 26.06 -11.80
CA GLN A 292 41.01 26.80 -11.61
C GLN A 292 40.91 27.47 -10.23
N ILE A 293 41.72 27.04 -9.26
CA ILE A 293 41.65 27.50 -7.86
C ILE A 293 42.98 28.13 -7.46
N GLU A 294 42.94 29.35 -6.94
CA GLU A 294 44.08 29.99 -6.27
C GLU A 294 43.89 29.94 -4.75
N PHE A 295 44.85 29.37 -4.03
CA PHE A 295 44.82 29.33 -2.57
C PHE A 295 45.38 30.64 -2.01
N VAL A 296 44.51 31.44 -1.42
CA VAL A 296 44.90 32.73 -0.83
C VAL A 296 46.01 32.54 0.20
N GLY A 297 47.11 33.27 0.04
CA GLY A 297 48.24 33.24 0.96
C GLY A 297 49.22 32.07 0.79
N ARG A 298 49.14 31.28 -0.29
CA ARG A 298 50.11 30.22 -0.60
C ARG A 298 50.60 30.26 -2.06
N PRO A 299 51.83 29.80 -2.36
CA PRO A 299 52.33 29.74 -3.73
C PRO A 299 51.57 28.70 -4.59
N LEU A 300 51.50 28.95 -5.90
CA LEU A 300 50.65 28.27 -6.91
C LEU A 300 50.81 26.73 -7.03
N GLU A 301 51.82 26.12 -6.42
CA GLU A 301 52.12 24.67 -6.53
C GLU A 301 51.84 23.87 -5.24
N GLY A 302 51.18 24.47 -4.24
CA GLY A 302 50.98 23.84 -2.93
C GLY A 302 49.80 22.87 -2.87
N LYS A 303 50.06 21.60 -2.50
CA LYS A 303 49.05 20.72 -1.91
C LYS A 303 48.61 21.30 -0.56
N VAL A 304 47.31 21.40 -0.31
CA VAL A 304 46.78 21.82 0.99
C VAL A 304 46.27 20.57 1.71
N SER A 305 47.04 20.12 2.71
CA SER A 305 46.58 19.19 3.73
C SER A 305 46.03 20.02 4.90
N LEU A 306 44.75 19.85 5.21
CA LEU A 306 44.16 20.35 6.45
C LEU A 306 44.17 19.18 7.44
N PHE A 307 44.82 19.40 8.58
CA PHE A 307 44.81 18.48 9.72
C PHE A 307 43.74 18.96 10.69
N SER A 308 42.80 18.08 11.04
CA SER A 308 41.89 18.27 12.18
C SER A 308 42.18 17.22 13.23
#